data_AF-A0A060BZ49-F1
#
_entry.id   AF-A0A060BZ49-F1
#
_cell.length_a   1.000
_cell.length_b   1.000
_cell.length_c   1.000
_cell.angle_alpha   90.00
_cell.angle_beta   90.00
_cell.angle_gamma   90.00
#
_symmetry.space_group_name_H-M   'P 1'
#
loop_
_entity.id
_entity.type
_entity.pdbx_description
1 polymer ?
#
loop_
_entity_poly.entity_id
_entity_poly.type
_entity_poly.pdbx_seq_one_letter_code
_entity_poly.pdbx_strand_id
1 'polypeptide(L)'
;VQDYICKVLTYWIQLLDIDAWKISMADEFPIELRRYLHEKIIKIKPDFYLVGENKDTNLNLAEDNLFNGSVDYALSDTIKDLLFRIKKRQ
;
A
#
# COMPACT_ATOMS: atom_id res chain seq x y z
N VAL A 1 -19.46 -6.79 -5.56
CA VAL A 1 -18.13 -7.13 -5.01
C VAL A 1 -17.48 -5.93 -4.31
N GLN A 2 -17.38 -4.77 -4.97
CA GLN A 2 -16.83 -3.53 -4.38
C GLN A 2 -17.37 -3.19 -2.97
N ASP A 3 -18.69 -3.22 -2.77
CA ASP A 3 -19.28 -2.95 -1.44
C ASP A 3 -18.89 -3.96 -0.38
N TYR A 4 -18.67 -5.22 -0.77
CA TYR A 4 -18.22 -6.24 0.17
C TYR A 4 -16.77 -5.98 0.59
N ILE A 5 -15.88 -5.64 -0.34
CA ILE A 5 -14.49 -5.26 -0.05
C ILE A 5 -14.47 -4.04 0.89
N CYS A 6 -15.26 -3.01 0.58
CA CYS A 6 -15.39 -1.83 1.43
C CYS A 6 -15.89 -2.19 2.83
N LYS A 7 -16.88 -3.07 2.96
CA LYS A 7 -17.37 -3.54 4.26
C LYS A 7 -16.26 -4.24 5.06
N VAL A 8 -15.49 -5.13 4.43
CA VAL A 8 -14.38 -5.81 5.11
C VAL A 8 -13.31 -4.82 5.56
N LEU A 9 -12.88 -3.91 4.68
CA LEU A 9 -11.84 -2.94 5.00
C LEU A 9 -12.25 -2.00 6.14
N THR A 10 -13.51 -1.58 6.16
CA THR A 10 -14.03 -0.65 7.18
C THR A 10 -14.38 -1.35 8.49
N TYR A 11 -14.81 -2.61 8.44
CA TYR A 11 -15.15 -3.40 9.62
C TYR A 11 -13.98 -3.52 10.60
N TRP A 12 -12.78 -3.85 10.11
CA TRP A 12 -11.62 -4.01 11.00
C TRP A 12 -11.14 -2.69 11.59
N ILE A 13 -11.26 -1.59 10.85
CA ILE A 13 -10.97 -0.25 11.37
C ILE A 13 -11.91 0.07 12.54
N GLN A 14 -13.21 -0.19 12.36
CA GLN A 14 -14.21 0.12 13.39
C GLN A 14 -14.15 -0.83 14.60
N LEU A 15 -13.84 -2.11 14.38
CA LEU A 15 -13.83 -3.12 15.43
C LEU A 15 -12.57 -3.07 16.29
N LEU A 16 -11.41 -2.88 15.64
CA LEU A 16 -10.10 -3.05 16.28
C LEU A 16 -9.28 -1.76 16.34
N ASP A 17 -9.78 -0.67 15.76
CA ASP A 17 -9.07 0.62 15.66
C ASP A 17 -7.67 0.49 15.05
N ILE A 18 -7.51 -0.39 14.05
CA ILE A 18 -6.25 -0.49 13.31
C ILE A 18 -5.90 0.84 12.64
N ASP A 19 -4.62 1.07 12.41
CA ASP A 19 -4.12 2.35 11.88
C ASP A 19 -3.72 2.29 10.41
N ALA A 20 -3.62 1.10 9.83
CA ALA A 20 -3.09 0.95 8.49
C ALA A 20 -3.60 -0.27 7.73
N TRP A 21 -3.57 -0.17 6.40
CA TRP A 21 -3.68 -1.30 5.49
C TRP A 21 -2.47 -1.36 4.57
N LYS A 22 -1.91 -2.56 4.44
CA LYS A 22 -1.04 -2.94 3.33
C LYS A 22 -1.86 -3.67 2.29
N ILE A 23 -2.05 -3.05 1.12
CA ILE A 23 -2.83 -3.62 0.03
C ILE A 23 -1.89 -4.34 -0.93
N SER A 24 -2.00 -5.66 -1.02
CA SER A 24 -1.23 -6.45 -1.98
C SER A 24 -1.75 -6.25 -3.40
N MET A 25 -0.84 -6.22 -4.38
CA MET A 25 -1.17 -6.08 -5.81
C MET A 25 -2.13 -4.90 -6.08
N ALA A 26 -1.90 -3.78 -5.39
CA ALA A 26 -2.76 -2.60 -5.41
C ALA A 26 -2.84 -1.94 -6.81
N ASP A 27 -1.84 -2.18 -7.65
CA ASP A 27 -1.79 -1.78 -9.06
C ASP A 27 -2.80 -2.53 -9.94
N GLU A 28 -3.24 -3.73 -9.54
CA GLU A 28 -4.26 -4.50 -10.28
C GLU A 28 -5.68 -3.97 -10.06
N PHE A 29 -5.88 -3.10 -9.06
CA PHE A 29 -7.18 -2.50 -8.81
C PHE A 29 -7.43 -1.28 -9.72
N PRO A 30 -8.62 -1.19 -10.36
CA PRO A 30 -9.02 0.00 -11.10
C PRO A 30 -8.91 1.26 -10.23
N ILE A 31 -8.49 2.38 -10.83
CA ILE A 31 -8.26 3.63 -10.11
C ILE A 31 -9.54 4.13 -9.41
N GLU A 32 -10.71 3.89 -10.00
CA GLU A 32 -12.01 4.24 -9.45
C GLU A 32 -12.32 3.45 -8.18
N LEU A 33 -11.97 2.16 -8.16
CA LEU A 33 -12.13 1.31 -6.97
C LEU A 33 -11.22 1.80 -5.85
N ARG A 34 -9.95 2.08 -6.16
CA ARG A 34 -8.99 2.60 -5.18
C ARG A 34 -9.44 3.92 -4.57
N ARG A 35 -9.91 4.86 -5.40
CA ARG A 35 -10.47 6.14 -4.95
C ARG A 35 -11.67 5.95 -4.03
N TYR A 36 -12.61 5.08 -4.42
CA TYR A 36 -13.77 4.76 -3.59
C TYR A 36 -13.37 4.19 -2.23
N LEU A 37 -12.41 3.26 -2.19
CA LEU A 37 -11.94 2.66 -0.94
C LEU A 37 -11.22 3.68 -0.05
N HIS A 38 -10.32 4.48 -0.64
CA HIS A 38 -9.62 5.56 0.06
C HIS A 38 -10.60 6.53 0.73
N GLU A 39 -11.58 7.06 -0.02
CA GLU A 39 -12.60 7.98 0.51
C GLU A 39 -13.39 7.38 1.69
N LYS A 40 -13.72 6.09 1.61
CA LYS A 40 -14.46 5.40 2.69
C LYS A 40 -13.61 5.20 3.94
N ILE A 41 -12.33 4.91 3.77
CA ILE A 41 -11.38 4.67 4.86
C ILE A 41 -11.06 5.98 5.58
N ILE A 42 -10.64 7.02 4.87
CA ILE A 42 -10.28 8.31 5.48
C ILE A 42 -11.47 9.00 6.17
N LYS A 43 -12.70 8.71 5.71
CA LYS A 43 -13.92 9.21 6.36
C LYS A 43 -14.15 8.57 7.73
N ILE A 44 -13.66 7.34 7.95
CA ILE A 44 -13.71 6.67 9.25
C ILE A 44 -12.56 7.15 10.14
N LYS A 45 -11.34 7.21 9.58
CA LYS A 45 -10.13 7.60 10.30
C LYS A 45 -9.22 8.45 9.40
N PRO A 46 -9.22 9.79 9.53
CA PRO A 46 -8.52 10.69 8.62
C PRO A 46 -7.00 10.53 8.59
N ASP A 47 -6.41 10.00 9.65
CA ASP A 47 -4.97 9.73 9.80
C ASP A 47 -4.59 8.28 9.46
N PHE A 48 -5.52 7.51 8.87
CA PHE A 48 -5.28 6.11 8.50
C PHE A 48 -4.23 5.98 7.40
N TYR A 49 -3.27 5.07 7.57
CA TYR A 49 -2.15 4.88 6.65
C TYR A 49 -2.41 3.78 5.63
N LEU A 50 -2.42 4.13 4.35
CA LEU A 50 -2.58 3.22 3.22
C LEU A 50 -1.26 3.04 2.49
N VAL A 51 -0.73 1.80 2.50
CA VAL A 51 0.44 1.42 1.71
C VAL A 51 0.08 0.40 0.64
N GLY A 52 0.41 0.72 -0.61
CA GLY A 52 0.22 -0.15 -1.76
C GLY A 52 1.46 -0.98 -2.04
N GLU A 53 1.27 -2.26 -2.37
CA GLU A 53 2.31 -3.09 -3.00
C GLU A 53 1.98 -3.29 -4.46
N ASN A 54 3.00 -3.19 -5.30
CA ASN A 54 2.88 -3.17 -6.75
C ASN A 54 3.73 -4.29 -7.29
N LYS A 55 3.28 -4.92 -8.37
CA LYS A 55 4.04 -6.01 -9.00
C LYS A 55 5.19 -5.46 -9.85
N ASP A 56 4.95 -4.39 -10.59
CA ASP A 56 5.98 -3.69 -11.35
C ASP A 56 6.65 -2.60 -10.51
N THR A 57 7.98 -2.70 -10.38
CA THR A 57 8.81 -1.80 -9.57
C THR A 57 8.83 -0.35 -10.07
N ASN A 58 8.26 -0.07 -11.24
CA ASN A 58 8.24 1.26 -11.87
C ASN A 58 6.97 2.07 -11.60
N LEU A 59 5.95 1.49 -10.96
CA LEU A 59 4.74 2.22 -10.63
C LEU A 59 4.90 2.82 -9.22
N ASN A 60 4.80 4.14 -9.06
CA ASN A 60 4.77 4.75 -7.74
C ASN A 60 3.33 5.01 -7.32
N LEU A 61 2.74 4.06 -6.56
CA LEU A 61 1.37 4.20 -6.06
C LEU A 61 1.17 5.37 -5.08
N ALA A 62 2.23 6.00 -4.57
CA ALA A 62 2.07 7.21 -3.76
C ALA A 62 1.75 8.46 -4.62
N GLU A 63 2.07 8.45 -5.93
CA GLU A 63 1.86 9.62 -6.80
C GLU A 63 0.39 9.91 -7.08
N ASP A 64 -0.50 8.93 -6.94
CA ASP A 64 -1.92 9.10 -7.19
C ASP A 64 -2.69 9.76 -6.03
N ASN A 65 -1.99 10.11 -4.93
CA ASN A 65 -2.55 10.64 -3.67
C ASN A 65 -3.64 9.75 -3.04
N LEU A 66 -3.79 8.50 -3.48
CA LEU A 66 -4.72 7.51 -2.89
C LEU A 66 -4.02 6.61 -1.88
N PHE A 67 -2.69 6.48 -1.98
CA PHE A 67 -1.86 5.82 -0.98
C PHE A 67 -0.91 6.82 -0.35
N ASN A 68 -0.63 6.62 0.93
CA ASN A 68 0.38 7.39 1.65
C ASN A 68 1.80 6.90 1.31
N GLY A 69 1.94 5.67 0.82
CA GLY A 69 3.22 5.10 0.43
C GLY A 69 3.10 3.86 -0.46
N SER A 70 4.25 3.41 -0.95
CA SER A 70 4.39 2.17 -1.72
C SER A 70 5.47 1.28 -1.12
N VAL A 71 5.39 -0.03 -1.37
CA VAL A 71 6.46 -0.97 -1.02
C VAL A 71 7.64 -0.76 -1.99
N ASP A 72 8.73 -0.19 -1.48
CA ASP A 72 9.91 0.15 -2.29
C ASP A 72 10.88 -1.05 -2.44
N TYR A 73 10.59 -1.87 -3.44
CA TYR A 73 11.44 -2.99 -3.82
C TYR A 73 12.76 -2.54 -4.45
N ALA A 74 12.79 -1.42 -5.19
CA ALA A 74 14.00 -0.92 -5.83
C ALA A 74 15.05 -0.49 -4.80
N LEU A 75 14.63 0.20 -3.74
CA LEU A 75 15.46 0.52 -2.60
C LEU A 75 15.93 -0.74 -1.88
N SER A 76 15.01 -1.67 -1.61
CA SER A 76 15.32 -2.93 -0.95
C SER A 76 16.40 -3.72 -1.70
N ASP A 77 16.31 -3.77 -3.03
CA ASP A 77 17.27 -4.49 -3.87
C ASP A 77 18.60 -3.74 -3.98
N THR A 78 18.58 -2.40 -4.04
CA THR A 78 19.81 -1.58 -4.01
C THR A 78 20.59 -1.80 -2.70
N ILE A 79 19.90 -1.84 -1.56
CA ILE A 79 20.51 -2.09 -0.26
C ILE A 79 21.09 -3.50 -0.20
N LYS A 80 20.32 -4.52 -0.63
CA LYS A 80 20.81 -5.90 -0.71
C LYS A 80 22.07 -6.01 -1.55
N ASP A 81 22.07 -5.42 -2.75
CA ASP A 81 23.20 -5.43 -3.66
C ASP A 81 24.46 -4.82 -3.05
N LEU A 82 24.32 -3.67 -2.37
CA LEU A 82 25.42 -3.04 -1.67
C LEU A 82 26.01 -3.96 -0.59
N LEU A 83 25.16 -4.55 0.25
CA LEU A 83 25.58 -5.42 1.34
C LEU A 83 26.24 -6.71 0.81
N PHE A 84 25.70 -7.31 -0.27
CA PHE A 84 26.30 -8.48 -0.89
C PHE A 84 27.66 -8.18 -1.52
N ARG A 85 27.84 -6.99 -2.11
CA ARG A 85 29.15 -6.56 -2.66
C ARG A 85 30.20 -6.37 -1.57
N ILE A 86 29.83 -5.84 -0.40
CA ILE A 86 30.74 -5.68 0.74
C ILE A 86 31.21 -7.05 1.24
N LYS A 87 30.28 -8.00 1.42
CA LYS A 87 30.58 -9.34 1.93
C LYS A 87 31.50 -10.16 1.02
N LYS A 88 31.45 -9.95 -0.30
CA LYS A 88 32.35 -10.62 -1.27
C LYS A 88 33.79 -10.09 -1.28
N ARG A 89 34.05 -8.93 -0.65
CA ARG A 89 35.38 -8.30 -0.60
C ARG A 89 36.15 -8.61 0.69
N GLN A 90 35.52 -9.29 1.65
CA GLN A 90 36.13 -9.85 2.85
C GLN A 90 36.39 -11.34 2.64
#